data_AF-A0A250WZB8-F1
#
_entry.id   AF-A0A250WZB8-F1
#
_cell.length_a   1.000
_cell.length_b   1.000
_cell.length_c   1.000
_cell.angle_alpha   90.00
_cell.angle_beta   90.00
_cell.angle_gamma   90.00
#
_symmetry.space_group_name_H-M   'P 1'
#
loop_
_entity.id
_entity.type
_entity.pdbx_description
1 polymer ?
#
loop_
_entity_poly.entity_id
_entity_poly.type
_entity_poly.pdbx_seq_one_letter_code
_entity_poly.pdbx_strand_id
1 'polypeptide(L)'
;MQENEGVCQVLGAGSVRMVDVPGHERSRSKLDKHLKDAKAIVFVLDAADITPHKAEAAEELFEILTHPTASRRKVPLLIACNKMDLDTQAHSLEFIRKTLEKQLDAMRKTRTTLSPEAKAKAAVLGKPEKPFKLSGLRNKITIAPMSALKGDISAIYSFLKSGI
;
A
#
# COMPACT_ATOMS: atom_id res chain seq x y z
N MET A 1 1.51 20.23 8.10
CA MET A 1 1.50 18.85 8.59
C MET A 1 2.94 18.36 8.68
N GLN A 2 3.43 18.20 9.91
CA GLN A 2 4.77 17.73 10.23
C GLN A 2 4.79 16.20 10.07
N GLU A 3 5.87 15.65 9.53
CA GLU A 3 6.05 14.19 9.43
C GLU A 3 6.42 13.67 10.82
N ASN A 4 5.80 12.58 11.26
CA ASN A 4 6.21 11.92 12.50
C ASN A 4 7.27 10.88 12.16
N GLU A 5 8.39 10.91 12.87
CA GLU A 5 9.46 9.94 12.70
C GLU A 5 9.69 9.21 14.01
N GLY A 6 9.94 7.91 13.90
CA GLY A 6 10.23 7.04 15.03
C GLY A 6 11.28 6.01 14.65
N VAL A 7 11.91 5.44 15.67
CA VAL A 7 12.84 4.33 15.51
C VAL A 7 12.26 3.11 16.20
N CYS A 8 12.14 2.02 15.46
CA CYS A 8 11.62 0.75 15.92
C CYS A 8 12.75 -0.29 15.90
N GLN A 9 12.91 -1.02 17.00
CA GLN A 9 13.82 -2.17 17.05
C GLN A 9 13.08 -3.40 16.53
N VAL A 10 13.51 -3.93 15.39
CA VAL A 10 12.96 -5.15 14.82
C VAL A 10 13.91 -6.30 15.13
N LEU A 11 13.40 -7.26 15.89
CA LEU A 11 14.19 -8.40 16.35
C LEU A 11 14.70 -9.23 15.16
N GLY A 12 16.01 -9.18 14.92
CA GLY A 12 16.70 -9.83 13.80
C GLY A 12 16.97 -8.96 12.57
N ALA A 13 16.39 -7.75 12.48
CA ALA A 13 16.67 -6.80 11.40
C ALA A 13 17.34 -5.49 11.90
N GLY A 14 17.44 -5.32 13.22
CA GLY A 14 18.08 -4.17 13.85
C GLY A 14 17.17 -2.95 13.95
N SER A 15 17.77 -1.77 13.98
CA SER A 15 17.07 -0.50 14.11
C SER A 15 16.46 -0.07 12.77
N VAL A 16 15.14 0.10 12.74
CA VAL A 16 14.38 0.54 11.55
C VAL A 16 13.80 1.93 11.82
N ARG A 17 14.14 2.90 10.96
CA ARG A 17 13.50 4.22 10.97
C ARG A 17 12.13 4.12 10.30
N MET A 18 11.08 4.44 11.05
CA MET A 18 9.72 4.57 10.57
C MET A 18 9.39 6.04 10.34
N VAL A 19 8.77 6.33 9.20
CA VAL A 19 8.30 7.67 8.86
C VAL A 19 6.83 7.57 8.54
N ASP A 20 6.03 8.34 9.28
CA ASP A 20 4.62 8.54 9.00
C ASP A 20 4.47 9.67 7.97
N VAL A 21 3.95 9.31 6.80
CA VAL A 21 3.74 10.23 5.68
C VAL A 21 2.25 10.55 5.61
N PRO A 22 1.83 11.82 5.68
CA PRO A 22 0.41 12.16 5.64
C PRO A 22 -0.24 11.77 4.30
N GLY A 23 -1.40 11.13 4.34
CA GLY A 23 -2.08 10.55 3.15
C GLY A 23 -2.60 11.56 2.11
N HIS A 24 -2.79 12.82 2.48
CA HIS A 24 -3.40 13.81 1.57
C HIS A 24 -2.51 14.16 0.36
N GLU A 25 -3.13 14.42 -0.79
CA GLU A 25 -2.52 14.73 -2.09
C GLU A 25 -1.35 15.77 -2.08
N ARG A 26 -1.36 16.73 -1.14
CA ARG A 26 -0.26 17.71 -0.99
C ARG A 26 1.06 17.10 -0.48
N SER A 27 1.07 15.86 -0.02
CA SER A 27 2.26 15.18 0.52
C SER A 27 3.07 14.42 -0.54
N ARG A 28 2.66 14.40 -1.81
CA ARG A 28 3.36 13.68 -2.91
C ARG A 28 4.85 14.04 -3.04
N SER A 29 5.20 15.32 -2.89
CA SER A 29 6.59 15.78 -2.95
C SER A 29 7.45 15.25 -1.80
N LYS A 30 6.83 14.92 -0.66
CA LYS A 30 7.51 14.35 0.50
C LYS A 30 7.69 12.85 0.38
N LEU A 31 6.71 12.14 -0.18
CA LEU A 31 6.79 10.70 -0.45
C LEU A 31 8.02 10.37 -1.31
N ASP A 32 8.32 11.22 -2.29
CA ASP A 32 9.45 11.06 -3.21
C ASP A 32 10.82 11.07 -2.49
N LYS A 33 10.94 11.89 -1.43
CA LYS A 33 12.13 11.95 -0.56
C LYS A 33 12.33 10.62 0.17
N HIS A 34 11.27 10.06 0.76
CA HIS A 34 11.36 8.87 1.59
C HIS A 34 11.42 7.57 0.78
N LEU A 35 10.78 7.49 -0.39
CA LEU A 35 10.80 6.30 -1.25
C LEU A 35 12.20 5.98 -1.80
N LYS A 36 13.10 6.97 -1.89
CA LYS A 36 14.50 6.74 -2.33
C LYS A 36 15.23 5.79 -1.38
N ASP A 37 15.01 5.95 -0.08
CA ASP A 37 15.69 5.18 0.97
C ASP A 37 14.80 4.07 1.57
N ALA A 38 13.50 4.07 1.27
CA ALA A 38 12.56 3.10 1.80
C ALA A 38 12.97 1.65 1.47
N LYS A 39 13.10 0.81 2.50
CA LYS A 39 13.31 -0.64 2.33
C LYS A 39 12.01 -1.41 2.23
N ALA A 40 10.94 -0.88 2.82
CA ALA A 40 9.60 -1.45 2.78
C ALA A 40 8.56 -0.33 2.89
N ILE A 41 7.34 -0.61 2.44
CA ILE A 41 6.19 0.30 2.54
C ILE A 41 5.09 -0.40 3.34
N VAL A 42 4.49 0.28 4.30
CA VAL A 42 3.29 -0.18 5.00
C VAL A 42 2.16 0.78 4.63
N PHE A 43 1.22 0.29 3.84
CA PHE A 43 0.01 1.00 3.47
C PHE A 43 -1.11 0.61 4.44
N VAL A 44 -1.46 1.52 5.34
CA VAL A 44 -2.49 1.29 6.36
C VAL A 44 -3.84 1.72 5.82
N LEU A 45 -4.84 0.85 5.90
CA LEU A 45 -6.23 1.17 5.55
C LEU A 45 -7.16 0.84 6.70
N ASP A 46 -8.32 1.47 6.73
CA ASP A 46 -9.39 1.12 7.67
C ASP A 46 -10.21 -0.06 7.12
N ALA A 47 -10.16 -1.20 7.80
CA ALA A 47 -10.88 -2.40 7.39
C ALA A 47 -12.40 -2.28 7.57
N ALA A 48 -12.87 -1.42 8.49
CA ALA A 48 -14.27 -1.18 8.73
C ALA A 48 -14.90 -0.17 7.76
N ASP A 49 -14.06 0.68 7.13
CA ASP A 49 -14.53 1.81 6.32
C ASP A 49 -14.07 1.76 4.84
N ILE A 50 -13.61 0.60 4.37
CA ILE A 50 -13.12 0.44 3.00
C ILE A 50 -14.23 0.57 1.94
N THR A 51 -15.48 0.22 2.24
CA THR A 51 -16.56 0.21 1.24
C THR A 51 -16.90 1.59 0.68
N PRO A 52 -17.10 2.63 1.50
CA PRO A 52 -17.28 4.01 1.01
C PRO A 52 -15.98 4.59 0.44
N HIS A 53 -14.82 4.29 1.01
CA HIS A 53 -13.52 4.88 0.63
C HIS A 53 -12.69 4.08 -0.38
N LYS A 54 -13.26 3.03 -0.99
CA LYS A 54 -12.53 2.12 -1.89
C LYS A 54 -11.84 2.81 -3.07
N ALA A 55 -12.42 3.89 -3.61
CA ALA A 55 -11.87 4.59 -4.76
C ALA A 55 -10.62 5.40 -4.36
N GLU A 56 -10.73 6.16 -3.28
CA GLU A 56 -9.64 6.96 -2.69
C GLU A 56 -8.48 6.05 -2.26
N ALA A 57 -8.76 4.99 -1.50
CA ALA A 57 -7.74 4.03 -1.06
C ALA A 57 -7.04 3.34 -2.25
N ALA A 58 -7.78 3.01 -3.30
CA ALA A 58 -7.19 2.42 -4.50
C ALA A 58 -6.34 3.43 -5.27
N GLU A 59 -6.76 4.69 -5.36
CA GLU A 59 -6.02 5.76 -6.04
C GLU A 59 -4.69 6.05 -5.34
N GLU A 60 -4.68 6.14 -4.01
CA GLU A 60 -3.45 6.27 -3.23
C GLU A 60 -2.51 5.08 -3.45
N LEU A 61 -3.05 3.86 -3.38
CA LEU A 61 -2.28 2.65 -3.64
C LEU A 61 -1.74 2.60 -5.08
N PHE A 62 -2.52 3.06 -6.07
CA PHE A 62 -2.08 3.16 -7.45
C PHE A 62 -0.87 4.09 -7.59
N GLU A 63 -0.92 5.27 -6.98
CA GLU A 63 0.20 6.22 -7.04
C GLU A 63 1.46 5.64 -6.39
N ILE A 64 1.34 4.94 -5.26
CA ILE A 64 2.47 4.27 -4.62
C ILE A 64 3.06 3.16 -5.51
N LEU A 65 2.21 2.28 -6.05
CA LEU A 65 2.64 1.13 -6.86
C LEU A 65 3.25 1.56 -8.21
N THR A 66 2.72 2.63 -8.80
CA THR A 66 3.19 3.16 -10.09
C THR A 66 4.31 4.17 -9.95
N HIS A 67 4.69 4.53 -8.71
CA HIS A 67 5.79 5.44 -8.45
C HIS A 67 7.10 4.89 -9.04
N PRO A 68 7.85 5.67 -9.86
CA PRO A 68 9.04 5.17 -10.54
C PRO A 68 10.08 4.56 -9.60
N THR A 69 10.33 5.19 -8.46
CA THR A 69 11.27 4.70 -7.44
C THR A 69 10.81 3.38 -6.81
N ALA A 70 9.54 3.29 -6.40
CA ALA A 70 9.00 2.07 -5.77
C ALA A 70 8.96 0.90 -6.76
N SER A 71 8.51 1.16 -7.99
CA SER A 71 8.42 0.17 -9.06
C SER A 71 9.80 -0.34 -9.51
N ARG A 72 10.76 0.56 -9.73
CA ARG A 72 12.13 0.20 -10.16
C ARG A 72 12.87 -0.60 -9.10
N ARG A 73 12.78 -0.20 -7.83
CA ARG A 73 13.43 -0.89 -6.71
C ARG A 73 12.65 -2.13 -6.23
N LYS A 74 11.44 -2.35 -6.75
CA LYS A 74 10.52 -3.43 -6.35
C LYS A 74 10.29 -3.46 -4.83
N VAL A 75 10.11 -2.28 -4.25
CA VAL A 75 10.01 -2.12 -2.79
C VAL A 75 8.85 -2.98 -2.28
N PRO A 76 9.08 -3.89 -1.32
CA PRO A 76 8.01 -4.71 -0.75
C PRO A 76 6.97 -3.83 -0.06
N LEU A 77 5.69 -4.20 -0.21
CA LEU A 77 4.56 -3.45 0.31
C LEU A 77 3.66 -4.35 1.14
N LEU A 78 3.34 -3.91 2.36
CA LEU A 78 2.31 -4.51 3.21
C LEU A 78 1.06 -3.62 3.17
N ILE A 79 -0.07 -4.21 2.80
CA ILE A 79 -1.39 -3.63 3.03
C ILE A 79 -1.82 -4.07 4.42
N ALA A 80 -1.77 -3.15 5.39
CA ALA A 80 -2.12 -3.40 6.77
C ALA A 80 -3.57 -2.96 7.01
N CYS A 81 -4.47 -3.93 7.11
CA CYS A 81 -5.90 -3.69 7.34
C CYS A 81 -6.11 -3.41 8.83
N ASN A 82 -6.27 -2.14 9.20
CA ASN A 82 -6.45 -1.69 10.58
C ASN A 82 -7.91 -1.77 11.04
N LYS A 83 -8.11 -1.72 12.36
CA LYS A 83 -9.41 -1.85 13.04
C LYS A 83 -10.08 -3.21 12.84
N MET A 84 -9.29 -4.26 12.66
CA MET A 84 -9.80 -5.63 12.57
C MET A 84 -10.43 -6.15 13.88
N ASP A 85 -10.29 -5.41 14.98
CA ASP A 85 -10.98 -5.67 16.25
C ASP A 85 -12.49 -5.34 16.22
N LEU A 86 -12.96 -4.66 15.18
CA LEU A 86 -14.38 -4.38 14.98
C LEU A 86 -15.05 -5.54 14.23
N ASP A 87 -15.19 -6.71 14.86
CA ASP A 87 -15.62 -7.97 14.20
C ASP A 87 -16.88 -7.86 13.32
N THR A 88 -17.82 -6.98 13.67
CA THR A 88 -19.07 -6.79 12.94
C THR A 88 -18.99 -5.81 11.76
N GLN A 89 -17.99 -4.93 11.75
CA GLN A 89 -17.85 -3.87 10.74
C GLN A 89 -16.64 -4.11 9.83
N ALA A 90 -15.58 -4.72 10.37
CA ALA A 90 -14.35 -4.99 9.65
C ALA A 90 -14.58 -6.01 8.54
N HIS A 91 -14.20 -5.64 7.33
CA HIS A 91 -14.26 -6.52 6.18
C HIS A 91 -13.12 -7.56 6.20
N SER A 92 -13.39 -8.74 5.65
CA SER A 92 -12.36 -9.79 5.54
C SER A 92 -11.21 -9.34 4.63
N LEU A 93 -10.01 -9.87 4.88
CA LEU A 93 -8.82 -9.59 4.06
C LEU A 93 -9.04 -9.95 2.59
N GLU A 94 -9.80 -11.01 2.32
CA GLU A 94 -10.14 -11.41 0.96
C GLU A 94 -11.06 -10.39 0.28
N PHE A 95 -12.06 -9.87 1.00
CA PHE A 95 -12.94 -8.83 0.48
C PHE A 95 -12.17 -7.55 0.16
N ILE A 96 -11.29 -7.10 1.08
CA ILE A 96 -10.45 -5.91 0.89
C ILE A 96 -9.54 -6.10 -0.32
N ARG A 97 -8.85 -7.25 -0.41
CA ARG A 97 -7.99 -7.60 -1.55
C ARG A 97 -8.74 -7.52 -2.87
N LYS A 98 -9.88 -8.21 -2.99
CA LYS A 98 -10.70 -8.22 -4.21
C LYS A 98 -11.22 -6.83 -4.55
N THR A 99 -11.58 -6.04 -3.55
CA THR A 99 -12.06 -4.66 -3.73
C THR A 99 -10.95 -3.78 -4.33
N LEU A 100 -9.76 -3.79 -3.75
CA LEU A 100 -8.61 -3.03 -4.25
C LEU A 100 -8.19 -3.51 -5.66
N GLU A 101 -8.11 -4.83 -5.88
CA GLU A 101 -7.79 -5.39 -7.19
C GLU A 101 -8.77 -4.95 -8.27
N LYS A 102 -10.07 -4.95 -7.97
CA LYS A 102 -11.12 -4.50 -8.90
C LYS A 102 -11.01 -3.00 -9.22
N GLN A 103 -10.75 -2.16 -8.22
CA GLN A 103 -10.56 -0.71 -8.45
C GLN A 103 -9.29 -0.42 -9.25
N LEU A 104 -8.17 -1.09 -8.93
CA LEU A 104 -6.92 -0.98 -9.68
C LEU A 104 -7.08 -1.46 -11.13
N ASP A 105 -7.84 -2.53 -11.37
CA ASP A 105 -8.14 -3.01 -12.73
C ASP A 105 -8.91 -1.96 -13.54
N ALA A 106 -9.92 -1.35 -12.91
CA ALA A 106 -10.72 -0.29 -13.53
C ALA A 106 -9.85 0.93 -13.87
N MET A 107 -9.04 1.41 -12.92
CA MET A 107 -8.14 2.55 -13.15
C MET A 107 -7.09 2.26 -14.23
N ARG A 108 -6.54 1.05 -14.28
CA ARG A 108 -5.59 0.65 -15.30
C ARG A 108 -6.21 0.70 -16.70
N LYS A 109 -7.47 0.28 -16.84
CA LYS A 109 -8.21 0.33 -18.11
C LYS A 109 -8.54 1.77 -18.53
N THR A 110 -8.98 2.61 -17.61
CA THR A 110 -9.34 4.01 -17.91
C THR A 110 -8.11 4.87 -18.18
N ARG A 111 -7.05 4.77 -17.35
CA ARG A 111 -5.85 5.61 -17.48
C ARG A 111 -5.03 5.33 -18.73
N THR A 112 -5.17 4.13 -19.34
CA THR A 112 -4.49 3.78 -20.60
C THR A 112 -4.95 4.63 -21.78
N THR A 113 -6.15 5.22 -21.73
CA THR A 113 -6.73 6.03 -22.81
C THR A 113 -6.65 7.54 -22.59
N LEU A 114 -6.17 7.99 -21.41
CA LEU A 114 -6.19 9.42 -21.04
C LEU A 114 -4.98 10.20 -21.57
N SER A 115 -3.77 9.70 -21.33
CA SER A 115 -2.53 10.37 -21.76
C SER A 115 -1.36 9.38 -21.85
N PRO A 116 -0.26 9.73 -22.56
CA PRO A 116 0.94 8.90 -22.60
C PRO A 116 1.54 8.60 -21.22
N GLU A 117 1.52 9.59 -20.33
CA GLU A 117 2.02 9.47 -18.95
C GLU A 117 1.14 8.54 -18.11
N ALA A 118 -0.18 8.72 -18.18
CA ALA A 118 -1.15 7.88 -17.48
C ALA A 118 -1.08 6.43 -17.98
N LYS A 119 -0.87 6.23 -19.28
CA LYS A 119 -0.62 4.92 -19.90
C LYS A 119 0.67 4.29 -19.39
N ALA A 120 1.76 5.05 -19.27
CA ALA A 120 3.02 4.55 -18.74
C ALA A 120 2.90 4.08 -17.28
N LYS A 121 2.20 4.87 -16.43
CA LYS A 121 1.89 4.45 -15.04
C LYS A 121 1.03 3.19 -15.01
N ALA A 122 -0.06 3.15 -15.79
CA ALA A 122 -0.96 2.00 -15.84
C ALA A 122 -0.25 0.71 -16.30
N ALA A 123 0.73 0.82 -17.20
CA ALA A 123 1.53 -0.32 -17.68
C ALA A 123 2.37 -0.98 -16.58
N VAL A 124 2.72 -0.27 -15.50
CA VAL A 124 3.39 -0.85 -14.32
C VAL A 124 2.52 -1.92 -13.66
N LEU A 125 1.19 -1.76 -13.72
CA LEU A 125 0.21 -2.73 -13.21
C LEU A 125 -0.10 -3.87 -14.20
N GLY A 126 0.72 -4.03 -15.25
CA GLY A 126 0.56 -5.07 -16.26
C GLY A 126 -0.42 -4.72 -17.37
N LYS A 127 -0.72 -5.70 -18.23
CA LYS A 127 -1.58 -5.51 -19.41
C LYS A 127 -3.08 -5.60 -19.06
N PRO A 128 -3.95 -4.77 -19.66
CA PRO A 128 -5.38 -4.76 -19.38
C PRO A 128 -6.14 -6.01 -19.85
N GLU A 129 -5.51 -6.85 -20.67
CA GLU A 129 -6.10 -8.08 -21.24
C GLU A 129 -6.37 -9.18 -20.20
N LYS A 130 -5.66 -9.15 -19.06
CA LYS A 130 -5.84 -10.12 -17.97
C LYS A 130 -6.37 -9.41 -16.72
N PRO A 131 -7.27 -10.02 -15.94
CA PRO A 131 -7.73 -9.42 -14.69
C PRO A 131 -6.54 -9.12 -13.78
N PHE A 132 -6.51 -7.90 -13.25
CA PHE A 132 -5.44 -7.48 -12.33
C PHE A 132 -5.46 -8.31 -11.05
N LYS A 133 -4.27 -8.72 -10.60
CA LYS A 133 -4.04 -9.35 -9.30
C LYS A 133 -2.79 -8.76 -8.67
N LEU A 134 -2.84 -8.47 -7.38
CA LEU A 134 -1.69 -7.94 -6.63
C LEU A 134 -0.51 -8.91 -6.65
N SER A 135 -0.77 -10.22 -6.64
CA SER A 135 0.25 -11.27 -6.74
C SER A 135 0.97 -11.32 -8.09
N GLY A 136 0.41 -10.69 -9.13
CA GLY A 136 1.03 -10.61 -10.45
C GLY A 136 2.06 -9.49 -10.59
N LEU A 137 2.22 -8.65 -9.58
CA LEU A 137 3.18 -7.54 -9.59
C LEU A 137 4.60 -8.02 -9.26
N ARG A 138 5.59 -7.24 -9.73
CA ARG A 138 7.01 -7.57 -9.51
C ARG A 138 7.47 -7.28 -8.09
N ASN A 139 6.81 -6.37 -7.39
CA ASN A 139 7.03 -6.11 -5.98
C ASN A 139 6.25 -7.11 -5.13
N LYS A 140 6.85 -7.56 -4.02
CA LYS A 140 6.18 -8.45 -3.06
C LYS A 140 5.10 -7.66 -2.34
N ILE A 141 3.83 -8.00 -2.59
CA ILE A 141 2.70 -7.40 -1.89
C ILE A 141 2.10 -8.42 -0.94
N THR A 142 2.03 -8.04 0.34
CA THR A 142 1.39 -8.83 1.40
C THR A 142 0.19 -8.05 1.93
N ILE A 143 -0.84 -8.75 2.39
CA ILE A 143 -1.97 -8.14 3.09
C ILE A 143 -2.13 -8.86 4.42
N ALA A 144 -2.35 -8.11 5.50
CA ALA A 144 -2.43 -8.66 6.84
C ALA A 144 -3.41 -7.87 7.72
N PRO A 145 -4.01 -8.52 8.72
CA PRO A 145 -4.84 -7.84 9.69
C PRO A 145 -3.98 -7.10 10.70
N MET A 146 -4.52 -6.02 11.26
CA MET A 146 -3.95 -5.34 12.42
C MET A 146 -5.04 -4.63 13.24
N SER A 147 -4.73 -4.35 14.50
CA SER A 147 -5.51 -3.44 15.34
C SER A 147 -4.57 -2.56 16.13
N ALA A 148 -4.45 -1.29 15.73
CA ALA A 148 -3.69 -0.31 16.50
C ALA A 148 -4.28 -0.10 17.90
N LEU A 149 -5.62 -0.20 18.05
CA LEU A 149 -6.31 -0.02 19.33
C LEU A 149 -5.98 -1.15 20.32
N LYS A 150 -5.93 -2.40 19.85
CA LYS A 150 -5.56 -3.56 20.67
C LYS A 150 -4.04 -3.78 20.75
N GLY A 151 -3.25 -2.99 20.03
CA GLY A 151 -1.80 -3.17 19.93
C GLY A 151 -1.40 -4.40 19.10
N ASP A 152 -2.31 -5.01 18.34
CA ASP A 152 -1.99 -6.10 17.43
C ASP A 152 -1.38 -5.56 16.14
N ILE A 153 -0.06 -5.38 16.19
CA ILE A 153 0.79 -4.93 15.08
C ILE A 153 1.83 -5.98 14.70
N SER A 154 1.64 -7.22 15.15
CA SER A 154 2.55 -8.36 14.95
C SER A 154 2.86 -8.60 13.46
N ALA A 155 1.86 -8.40 12.60
CA ALA A 155 2.00 -8.51 11.15
C ALA A 155 3.04 -7.55 10.56
N ILE A 156 3.13 -6.32 11.09
CA ILE A 156 4.11 -5.32 10.63
C ILE A 156 5.52 -5.80 10.97
N TYR A 157 5.75 -6.26 12.20
CA TYR A 157 7.07 -6.78 12.61
C TYR A 157 7.49 -7.99 11.78
N SER A 158 6.57 -8.94 11.56
CA SER A 158 6.82 -10.12 10.73
C SER A 158 7.17 -9.74 9.28
N PHE A 159 6.42 -8.79 8.71
CA PHE A 159 6.69 -8.27 7.38
C PHE A 159 8.08 -7.61 7.29
N LEU A 160 8.41 -6.72 8.22
CA LEU A 160 9.70 -6.02 8.26
C LEU A 160 10.87 -6.99 8.42
N LYS A 161 10.72 -8.02 9.27
CA LYS A 161 11.73 -9.07 9.44
C LYS A 161 11.95 -9.91 8.16
N SER A 162 10.92 -10.07 7.34
CA SER A 162 10.98 -10.88 6.11
C SER A 162 11.36 -10.09 4.85
N GLY A 163 11.32 -8.76 4.92
CA GLY A 163 11.36 -7.86 3.76
C GLY A 163 12.49 -6.85 3.77
N ILE A 164 13.24 -6.75 4.87
CA ILE A 164 14.44 -5.91 5.05
C ILE A 164 15.65 -6.84 5.20
#